data_AF-A0A842V107-F1
#
_entry.id   AF-A0A842V107-F1
#
_cell.length_a   1.000
_cell.length_b   1.000
_cell.length_c   1.000
_cell.angle_alpha   90.00
_cell.angle_beta   90.00
_cell.angle_gamma   90.00
#
_symmetry.space_group_name_H-M   'P 1'
#
loop_
_entity.id
_entity.type
_entity.pdbx_description
1 polymer ?
#
loop_
_entity_poly.entity_id
_entity_poly.type
_entity_poly.pdbx_seq_one_letter_code
_entity_poly.pdbx_strand_id
1 'polypeptide(L)' 'MVLYILLKRRHRLCNLLRQGPKKASELKEIVNKSQPTLNIRLNKMADDVLVVKQKGYWLIPSPRLKILKLIEELEKEK' A
#
# COMPACT_ATOMS: atom_id res chain seq x y z
N MET A 1 22.15 -6.52 3.17
CA MET A 1 21.16 -7.61 3.04
C MET A 1 19.73 -7.25 3.49
N VAL A 2 19.54 -6.54 4.62
CA VAL A 2 18.19 -6.22 5.17
C VAL A 2 17.32 -5.39 4.20
N LEU A 3 17.89 -4.38 3.55
CA LEU A 3 17.17 -3.50 2.63
C LEU A 3 16.56 -4.28 1.44
N TYR A 4 17.31 -5.23 0.88
CA TYR A 4 16.86 -6.08 -0.22
C TYR A 4 15.65 -6.94 0.16
N ILE A 5 15.65 -7.53 1.35
CA ILE A 5 14.53 -8.33 1.87
C ILE A 5 13.28 -7.45 2.07
N LEU A 6 13.47 -6.22 2.57
CA LEU A 6 12.38 -5.26 2.76
C LEU A 6 11.77 -4.81 1.42
N LEU A 7 12.61 -4.51 0.43
CA LEU A 7 12.20 -4.15 -0.92
C LEU A 7 11.45 -5.30 -1.61
N LYS A 8 11.98 -6.53 -1.56
CA LYS A 8 11.34 -7.72 -2.15
C LYS A 8 9.95 -8.00 -1.55
N ARG A 9 9.80 -7.82 -0.24
CA ARG A 9 8.50 -7.98 0.46
C ARG A 9 7.51 -6.89 0.07
N ARG A 10 7.96 -5.64 -0.08
CA ARG A 10 7.13 -4.51 -0.53
C ARG A 10 6.67 -4.70 -1.97
N HIS A 11 7.57 -5.16 -2.82
CA HIS A 11 7.29 -5.47 -4.22
C HIS A 11 6.23 -6.57 -4.38
N ARG A 12 6.27 -7.62 -3.55
CA ARG A 12 5.26 -8.70 -3.56
C ARG A 12 3.85 -8.17 -3.27
N LEU A 13 3.68 -7.29 -2.28
CA LEU A 13 2.37 -6.69 -1.97
C LEU A 13 1.87 -5.80 -3.11
N CYS A 14 2.74 -4.96 -3.69
CA CYS A 14 2.37 -4.15 -4.85
C CYS A 14 1.92 -5.02 -6.05
N ASN A 15 2.61 -6.13 -6.30
CA ASN A 15 2.25 -7.03 -7.40
C ASN A 15 0.87 -7.68 -7.20
N LEU A 16 0.51 -8.04 -5.97
CA LEU A 16 -0.82 -8.56 -5.65
C LEU A 16 -1.92 -7.51 -5.86
N LEU A 17 -1.63 -6.25 -5.54
CA LEU A 17 -2.57 -5.13 -5.71
C LEU A 17 -2.65 -4.63 -7.16
N ARG A 18 -1.63 -4.91 -7.99
CA ARG A 18 -1.67 -4.69 -9.44
C ARG A 18 -2.63 -5.63 -10.15
N GLN A 19 -2.85 -6.83 -9.61
CA GLN A 19 -3.82 -7.78 -10.15
C GLN A 19 -5.27 -7.36 -9.88
N GLY A 20 -5.49 -6.44 -8.93
CA GLY A 20 -6.79 -5.91 -8.60
C GLY A 20 -6.90 -5.44 -7.15
N PRO A 21 -7.97 -4.71 -6.80
CA PRO A 21 -8.27 -4.32 -5.43
C PRO A 21 -8.47 -5.57 -4.55
N LYS A 22 -7.87 -5.58 -3.36
CA LYS A 22 -7.95 -6.71 -2.42
C LYS A 22 -8.26 -6.28 -1.00
N LYS A 23 -8.97 -7.12 -0.26
CA LYS A 23 -9.19 -6.91 1.18
C LYS A 23 -7.95 -7.26 1.98
N ALA A 24 -7.81 -6.67 3.17
CA ALA A 24 -6.72 -7.02 4.08
C ALA A 24 -6.75 -8.51 4.50
N SER A 25 -7.93 -9.12 4.58
CA SER A 25 -8.11 -10.56 4.85
C SER A 25 -7.53 -11.43 3.74
N GLU A 26 -7.79 -11.10 2.47
CA GLU A 26 -7.26 -11.83 1.31
C GLU A 26 -5.72 -11.73 1.23
N LEU A 27 -5.17 -10.54 1.52
CA LEU A 27 -3.72 -10.34 1.57
C LEU A 27 -3.06 -11.11 2.72
N LYS A 28 -3.78 -11.35 3.83
CA LYS A 28 -3.30 -12.12 4.98
C LYS A 28 -3.02 -13.57 4.59
N GLU A 29 -3.94 -14.19 3.86
CA GLU A 29 -3.84 -15.58 3.38
C GLU A 29 -2.64 -15.76 2.44
N ILE A 30 -2.42 -14.80 1.54
CA ILE A 30 -1.35 -14.88 0.53
C ILE A 30 0.04 -14.63 1.12
N VAL A 31 0.13 -13.73 2.11
CA VAL A 31 1.42 -13.27 2.67
C VAL A 31 1.79 -14.05 3.94
N ASN A 32 0.87 -14.86 4.48
CA ASN A 32 1.00 -15.64 5.70
C ASN A 32 1.58 -14.81 6.86
N LYS A 33 0.98 -13.64 7.09
CA LYS A 33 1.34 -12.71 8.17
C LYS A 33 0.14 -12.45 9.07
N SER A 34 0.41 -12.00 10.29
CA SER A 34 -0.65 -11.52 11.16
C SER A 34 -1.32 -10.28 10.54
N GLN A 35 -2.65 -10.22 10.63
CA GLN A 35 -3.45 -9.10 10.15
C GLN A 35 -3.03 -7.73 10.72
N PRO A 36 -2.66 -7.58 12.01
CA PRO A 36 -2.15 -6.31 12.53
C PRO A 36 -0.84 -5.89 11.85
N THR A 37 0.13 -6.79 11.67
CA THR A 37 1.40 -6.43 11.01
C THR A 37 1.21 -6.07 9.54
N LEU A 38 0.24 -6.69 8.88
CA LEU A 38 -0.13 -6.35 7.50
C LEU A 38 -0.77 -4.97 7.41
N ASN A 39 -1.69 -4.63 8.32
CA ASN A 39 -2.34 -3.31 8.35
C ASN A 39 -1.34 -2.19 8.59
N ILE A 40 -0.43 -2.34 9.56
CA ILE A 40 0.66 -1.37 9.80
C ILE A 40 1.46 -1.13 8.51
N ARG A 41 1.76 -2.21 7.78
CA ARG A 41 2.55 -2.13 6.55
C ARG A 41 1.80 -1.49 5.39
N LEU A 42 0.50 -1.78 5.25
CA LEU A 42 -0.35 -1.18 4.23
C LEU A 42 -0.58 0.31 4.50
N ASN A 43 -0.75 0.69 5.77
CA ASN A 43 -0.81 2.10 6.17
C ASN A 43 0.51 2.82 5.81
N LYS A 44 1.67 2.26 6.17
CA LYS A 44 2.97 2.84 5.79
C LYS A 44 3.15 2.96 4.27
N MET A 45 2.65 1.99 3.50
CA MET A 45 2.67 2.08 2.03
C MET A 45 1.69 3.12 1.48
N ALA A 46 0.63 3.44 2.23
CA ALA A 46 -0.34 4.46 1.86
C ALA A 46 0.15 5.87 2.18
N ASP A 47 0.92 6.02 3.26
CA ASP A 47 1.69 7.23 3.59
C ASP A 47 2.70 7.50 2.48
N ASP A 48 3.41 6.47 1.98
CA ASP A 48 4.33 6.60 0.84
C ASP A 48 3.61 6.67 -0.54
N VAL A 49 2.30 6.94 -0.57
CA VAL A 49 1.47 7.11 -1.80
C VAL A 49 1.50 5.91 -2.78
N LEU A 50 1.93 4.72 -2.32
CA LEU A 50 2.02 3.52 -3.15
C LEU A 50 0.71 2.75 -3.25
N VAL A 51 -0.10 2.80 -2.19
CA VAL A 51 -1.40 2.13 -2.11
C VAL A 51 -2.44 3.06 -1.51
N VAL A 52 -3.71 2.80 -1.76
CA VAL A 52 -4.82 3.54 -1.14
C VAL A 52 -5.88 2.57 -0.66
N LYS A 53 -6.53 2.92 0.45
CA LYS A 53 -7.68 2.20 0.97
C LYS A 53 -8.96 2.88 0.48
N GLN A 54 -9.80 2.18 -0.29
CA GLN A 54 -11.12 2.66 -0.69
C GLN A 54 -12.17 1.60 -0.41
N LYS A 55 -13.25 1.97 0.29
CA LYS A 55 -14.39 1.10 0.60
C LYS A 55 -13.98 -0.26 1.23
N GLY A 56 -12.92 -0.28 2.03
CA GLY A 56 -12.40 -1.50 2.67
C GLY A 56 -11.42 -2.34 1.82
N TYR A 57 -11.18 -1.95 0.57
CA TYR A 57 -10.20 -2.56 -0.31
C TYR A 57 -8.91 -1.74 -0.36
N TRP A 58 -7.80 -2.44 -0.51
CA TRP A 58 -6.50 -1.86 -0.83
C TRP A 58 -6.26 -1.98 -2.33
N LEU A 59 -5.73 -0.93 -2.94
CA LEU A 59 -5.42 -0.90 -4.37
C LEU A 59 -4.24 0.04 -4.67
N ILE A 60 -3.66 -0.12 -5.86
CA ILE A 60 -2.70 0.84 -6.41
C ILE A 60 -3.50 2.09 -6.85
N PRO A 61 -3.19 3.30 -6.33
CA PRO A 61 -3.87 4.52 -6.75
C PRO A 61 -3.58 4.83 -8.22
N SER A 62 -4.58 5.36 -8.91
CA SER A 62 -4.41 5.88 -10.26
C SER A 62 -3.41 7.04 -10.28
N PRO A 63 -2.74 7.32 -11.41
CA PRO A 63 -1.83 8.46 -11.52
C PRO A 63 -2.46 9.77 -11.06
N ARG A 64 -3.74 9.99 -11.39
CA ARG A 64 -4.52 11.15 -10.93
C ARG A 64 -4.61 11.24 -9.41
N LEU A 65 -4.92 10.13 -8.73
CA LEU A 65 -4.99 10.11 -7.26
C LEU A 65 -3.62 10.33 -6.61
N LYS A 66 -2.54 9.86 -7.24
CA LYS A 66 -1.18 10.14 -6.75
C LYS A 66 -0.86 11.63 -6.83
N ILE A 67 -1.19 12.27 -7.95
CA ILE A 67 -0.96 13.70 -8.14
C ILE A 67 -1.79 14.51 -7.13
N LEU A 68 -3.07 14.18 -6.94
CA LEU A 68 -3.92 14.87 -5.97
C LEU A 68 -3.37 14.78 -4.53
N LYS A 69 -2.92 13.60 -4.10
CA LYS A 69 -2.28 13.44 -2.78
C LYS A 69 -0.98 14.25 -2.66
N LEU A 70 -0.17 14.29 -3.72
CA LEU A 70 1.06 15.07 -3.73
C LEU A 70 0.76 16.57 -3.59
N ILE A 71 -0.30 17.05 -4.24
CA ILE A 71 -0.77 18.43 -4.12
C ILE A 71 -1.22 18.70 -2.67
N GLU A 72 -2.01 17.81 -2.06
CA GLU A 72 -2.43 17.94 -0.65
C GLU A 72 -1.24 17.96 0.33
N GLU A 73 -0.18 17.19 0.07
CA GLU A 73 1.04 17.21 0.88
C GLU A 73 1.78 18.55 0.76
N LEU A 74 1.93 19.06 -0.47
CA LEU A 74 2.55 20.36 -0.73
C LEU A 74 1.77 21.54 -0.13
N GLU A 75 0.44 21.43 -0.05
CA GLU A 75 -0.41 22.45 0.58
C GLU A 75 -0.30 22.46 2.10
N LYS A 76 0.02 21.33 2.75
CA LYS A 76 0.21 21.25 4.21
C LYS A 76 1.54 21.78 4.71
N GLU A 77 2.55 21.88 3.85
CA GLU A 77 3.86 22.44 4.19
C GLU A 77 3.92 23.98 4.05
N LYS A 78 2.81 24.61 3.61
CA LYS A 78 2.62 26.07 3.61
C LYS A 78 1.91 26.55 4.87
#